data_AF-A0A8J8KI65-F1
#
_entry.id   AF-A0A8J8KI65-F1
#
_cell.length_a   1.000
_cell.length_b   1.000
_cell.length_c   1.000
_cell.angle_alpha   90.00
_cell.angle_beta   90.00
_cell.angle_gamma   90.00
#
_symmetry.space_group_name_H-M   'P 1'
#
loop_
_entity.id
_entity.type
_entity.pdbx_description
1 polymer ?
#
loop_
_entity_poly.entity_id
_entity_poly.type
_entity_poly.pdbx_seq_one_letter_code
_entity_poly.pdbx_strand_id
1 'polypeptide(L)'
;MTSYPCPACLTEASLESGCPGCGRPPDPVAAEVIQLDAQIVELTGQAERARLAYADVSTQLQVARQRRARLAAQVWASARPAPVPARPAGPPA
;
A
#
# COMPACT_ATOMS: atom_id res chain seq x y z
N MET A 1 -33.12 -3.36 5.07
CA MET A 1 -33.77 -2.06 4.84
C MET A 1 -32.80 -0.97 5.21
N THR A 2 -32.47 -0.12 4.25
CA THR A 2 -31.57 1.01 4.46
C THR A 2 -32.42 2.23 4.82
N SER A 3 -32.24 2.75 6.03
CA SER A 3 -32.99 3.89 6.54
C SER A 3 -32.15 5.17 6.54
N TYR A 4 -32.83 6.31 6.41
CA TYR A 4 -32.22 7.63 6.51
C TYR A 4 -33.20 8.60 7.19
N PRO A 5 -32.71 9.64 7.89
CA PRO A 5 -33.59 10.64 8.49
C PRO A 5 -34.27 11.45 7.40
N CYS A 6 -35.60 11.50 7.40
CA CYS A 6 -36.33 12.28 6.41
C CYS A 6 -35.98 13.77 6.54
N PRO A 7 -35.55 14.45 5.46
CA PRO A 7 -35.17 15.86 5.55
C PRO A 7 -36.35 16.81 5.81
N ALA A 8 -37.59 16.34 5.68
CA ALA A 8 -38.78 17.15 5.93
C ALA A 8 -39.31 17.04 7.36
N CYS A 9 -39.34 15.82 7.93
CA CYS A 9 -39.99 15.56 9.22
C CYS A 9 -39.14 14.73 10.20
N LEU A 10 -37.89 14.39 9.83
CA LEU A 10 -36.91 13.63 10.63
C LEU A 10 -37.31 12.20 11.01
N THR A 11 -38.51 11.74 10.65
CA THR A 11 -38.89 10.33 10.76
C THR A 11 -37.94 9.46 9.94
N GLU A 12 -37.60 8.28 10.44
CA GLU A 12 -36.84 7.30 9.66
C GLU A 12 -37.59 6.92 8.39
N ALA A 13 -37.00 7.27 7.25
CA ALA A 13 -37.49 6.93 5.92
C ALA A 13 -36.73 5.73 5.39
N SER A 14 -37.39 4.94 4.54
CA SER A 14 -36.79 3.81 3.84
C SER A 14 -36.44 4.21 2.42
N LEU A 15 -35.31 3.72 1.91
CA LEU A 15 -34.97 3.87 0.48
C LEU A 15 -35.89 3.06 -0.44
N GLU A 16 -36.66 2.10 0.09
CA GLU A 16 -37.58 1.28 -0.70
C GLU A 16 -38.99 1.90 -0.76
N SER A 17 -39.49 2.37 0.37
CA SER A 17 -40.89 2.81 0.52
C SER A 17 -41.07 4.30 0.78
N GLY A 18 -39.98 5.05 0.98
CA GLY A 18 -40.02 6.47 1.32
C GLY A 18 -40.29 6.71 2.81
N CYS A 19 -40.73 7.92 3.14
CA CYS A 19 -40.98 8.34 4.51
C CYS A 19 -42.42 7.99 4.95
N PRO A 20 -42.62 7.17 6.00
CA PRO A 20 -43.94 6.87 6.51
C PRO A 20 -44.58 8.03 7.28
N GLY A 21 -43.79 9.01 7.75
CA GLY A 21 -44.27 10.14 8.53
C GLY A 21 -44.94 11.23 7.68
N CYS A 22 -44.29 11.66 6.60
CA CYS A 22 -44.79 12.72 5.73
C CYS A 22 -45.18 12.27 4.31
N GLY A 23 -45.03 10.97 3.99
CA GLY A 23 -45.38 10.40 2.69
C GLY A 23 -44.43 10.75 1.55
N ARG A 24 -43.29 11.39 1.84
CA ARG A 24 -42.29 11.75 0.82
C ARG A 24 -41.70 10.48 0.19
N PRO A 25 -41.52 10.42 -1.15
CA PRO A 25 -40.91 9.27 -1.80
C PRO A 25 -39.45 9.06 -1.36
N PRO A 26 -38.86 7.89 -1.66
CA PRO A 26 -37.43 7.64 -1.47
C PRO A 26 -36.57 8.78 -2.02
N ASP A 27 -35.53 9.15 -1.27
CA ASP A 27 -34.64 10.24 -1.62
C ASP A 27 -33.41 9.69 -2.37
N PRO A 28 -33.22 10.06 -3.65
CA PRO A 28 -32.08 9.57 -4.45
C PRO A 28 -30.73 10.08 -3.92
N VAL A 29 -30.69 11.25 -3.27
CA VAL A 29 -29.45 11.77 -2.68
C VAL A 29 -29.08 10.96 -1.44
N ALA A 30 -30.06 10.58 -0.62
CA ALA A 30 -29.80 9.69 0.52
C ALA A 30 -29.31 8.31 0.05
N ALA A 31 -29.86 7.79 -1.05
CA ALA A 31 -29.39 6.55 -1.64
C ALA A 31 -27.91 6.62 -2.06
N GLU A 32 -27.52 7.71 -2.73
CA GLU A 32 -26.14 7.95 -3.16
C GLU A 32 -25.18 8.01 -1.97
N VAL A 33 -25.53 8.73 -0.90
CA VAL A 33 -24.70 8.84 0.31
C VAL A 33 -24.41 7.44 0.88
N ILE A 34 -25.45 6.62 1.02
CA ILE A 34 -25.29 5.29 1.61
C ILE A 34 -24.48 4.35 0.69
N GLN A 35 -24.63 4.49 -0.64
CA GLN A 35 -23.77 3.76 -1.58
C GLN A 35 -22.31 4.20 -1.46
N LEU A 36 -22.05 5.50 -1.33
CA LEU A 36 -20.71 6.04 -1.14
C LEU A 36 -20.10 5.60 0.19
N ASP A 37 -20.87 5.54 1.27
CA ASP A 37 -20.38 5.04 2.56
C ASP A 37 -19.86 3.61 2.45
N ALA A 38 -20.61 2.73 1.77
CA ALA A 38 -20.18 1.36 1.51
C ALA A 38 -18.91 1.29 0.65
N GLN A 39 -18.82 2.13 -0.39
CA GLN A 39 -17.64 2.21 -1.25
C GLN A 39 -16.42 2.71 -0.48
N ILE A 40 -16.57 3.72 0.39
CA ILE A 40 -15.49 4.27 1.21
C ILE A 40 -14.93 3.22 2.15
N VAL A 41 -15.77 2.42 2.81
CA VAL A 41 -15.33 1.33 3.69
C VAL A 41 -14.48 0.32 2.90
N GLU A 42 -14.96 -0.11 1.74
CA GLU A 42 -14.23 -1.08 0.91
C GLU A 42 -12.89 -0.51 0.41
N LEU A 43 -12.90 0.72 -0.13
CA LEU A 43 -11.70 1.39 -0.62
C LEU A 43 -10.67 1.62 0.50
N THR A 44 -11.13 1.94 1.71
CA THR A 44 -10.25 2.08 2.88
C THR A 44 -9.58 0.76 3.22
N GLY A 45 -10.32 -0.35 3.21
CA GLY A 45 -9.76 -1.69 3.40
C GLY A 45 -8.74 -2.06 2.32
N GLN A 46 -9.03 -1.74 1.06
CA GLN A 46 -8.10 -1.96 -0.05
C GLN A 46 -6.82 -1.12 0.10
N ALA A 47 -6.95 0.15 0.47
CA ALA A 47 -5.83 1.05 0.66
C ALA A 47 -4.89 0.54 1.77
N GLU A 48 -5.44 0.04 2.88
CA GLU A 48 -4.63 -0.48 3.98
C GLU A 48 -3.92 -1.78 3.60
N ARG A 49 -4.60 -2.71 2.90
CA ARG A 49 -3.97 -3.91 2.35
C ARG A 49 -2.81 -3.56 1.40
N ALA A 50 -3.01 -2.58 0.53
CA ALA A 50 -1.97 -2.12 -0.40
C ALA A 50 -0.76 -1.51 0.33
N ARG A 51 -0.99 -0.73 1.40
CA ARG A 51 0.08 -0.17 2.24
C ARG A 51 0.93 -1.27 2.88
N LEU A 52 0.30 -2.30 3.44
CA LEU A 52 1.00 -3.43 4.05
C LEU A 52 1.82 -4.21 3.01
N ALA A 53 1.23 -4.49 1.84
CA ALA A 53 1.93 -5.17 0.74
C ALA A 53 3.13 -4.36 0.23
N TYR A 54 2.98 -3.05 0.10
CA TYR A 54 4.08 -2.16 -0.28
C TYR A 54 5.22 -2.18 0.75
N ALA A 55 4.90 -2.13 2.04
CA ALA A 55 5.89 -2.17 3.11
C ALA A 55 6.69 -3.49 3.12
N ASP A 56 6.01 -4.61 2.91
CA ASP A 56 6.63 -5.94 2.80
C ASP A 56 7.60 -6.01 1.61
N VAL A 57 7.14 -5.69 0.39
CA VAL A 57 7.98 -5.69 -0.81
C VAL A 57 9.16 -4.73 -0.67
N SER A 58 8.96 -3.55 -0.07
CA SER A 58 10.02 -2.58 0.20
C SER A 58 11.09 -3.14 1.14
N THR A 59 10.67 -3.88 2.16
CA THR A 59 11.59 -4.57 3.09
C THR A 59 12.40 -5.64 2.38
N GLN A 60 11.74 -6.49 1.59
CA GLN A 60 12.42 -7.52 0.79
C GLN A 60 13.43 -6.92 -0.19
N LEU A 61 13.08 -5.81 -0.84
CA LEU A 61 13.96 -5.08 -1.75
C LEU A 61 15.23 -4.57 -1.04
N GLN A 62 15.08 -4.00 0.17
CA GLN A 62 16.22 -3.55 0.96
C GLN A 62 17.16 -4.70 1.33
N VAL A 63 16.61 -5.83 1.80
CA VAL A 63 17.39 -7.03 2.12
C VAL A 63 18.14 -7.55 0.89
N ALA A 64 17.47 -7.60 -0.26
CA ALA A 64 18.09 -8.03 -1.52
C ALA A 64 19.24 -7.11 -1.94
N ARG A 65 19.06 -5.78 -1.84
CA ARG A 65 20.10 -4.79 -2.15
C ARG A 65 21.33 -4.96 -1.26
N GLN A 66 21.14 -5.13 0.05
CA GLN A 66 22.22 -5.35 1.01
C GLN A 66 22.98 -6.64 0.71
N ARG A 67 22.25 -7.74 0.46
CA ARG A 67 22.85 -9.03 0.11
C ARG A 67 23.67 -8.94 -1.18
N ARG A 68 23.14 -8.27 -2.21
CA ARG A 68 23.85 -8.03 -3.47
C ARG A 68 25.14 -7.25 -3.24
N ALA A 69 25.09 -6.16 -2.47
CA ALA A 69 26.27 -5.35 -2.18
C ALA A 69 27.36 -6.15 -1.46
N ARG A 70 26.98 -6.94 -0.45
CA ARG A 70 27.90 -7.84 0.27
C ARG A 70 28.55 -8.86 -0.67
N LEU A 71 27.78 -9.53 -1.52
CA LEU A 71 28.30 -10.51 -2.47
C LEU A 71 29.21 -9.86 -3.51
N ALA A 72 28.84 -8.69 -4.04
CA ALA A 72 29.69 -7.95 -4.97
C ALA A 72 31.03 -7.59 -4.33
N ALA A 73 31.04 -7.11 -3.08
CA ALA A 73 32.28 -6.83 -2.35
C ALA A 73 33.18 -8.06 -2.20
N GLN A 74 32.59 -9.25 -1.94
CA GLN A 74 33.34 -10.51 -1.88
C GLN A 74 33.97 -10.88 -3.22
N VAL A 75 33.23 -10.72 -4.33
CA VAL A 75 33.75 -10.95 -5.69
C VAL A 75 34.89 -9.99 -6.01
N TRP A 76 34.77 -8.71 -5.67
CA TRP A 76 35.84 -7.74 -5.88
C TRP A 76 37.08 -8.05 -5.03
N ALA A 77 36.89 -8.53 -3.79
CA ALA A 77 37.99 -8.93 -2.93
C ALA A 77 38.73 -10.17 -3.46
N SER A 78 38.02 -11.15 -4.03
CA SER A 78 38.64 -12.35 -4.61
C SER A 78 39.33 -12.10 -5.95
N ALA A 79 38.90 -11.09 -6.70
CA ALA A 79 39.49 -10.70 -7.97
C ALA A 79 40.81 -9.89 -7.83
N ARG A 80 41.18 -9.46 -6.61
CA ARG A 80 42.40 -8.67 -6.39
C ARG A 80 43.64 -9.59 -6.56
N PRO A 81 44.53 -9.35 -7.55
CA PRO A 81 45.72 -10.18 -7.73
C PRO A 81 46.62 -10.08 -6.49
N ALA A 82 47.23 -11.21 -6.11
CA ALA A 82 48.21 -11.24 -5.03
C ALA A 82 49.35 -10.26 -5.34
N PRO A 83 49.92 -9.57 -4.33
CA PRO A 83 51.11 -8.76 -4.54
C PRO A 83 52.21 -9.67 -5.12
N VAL A 84 52.69 -9.36 -6.33
CA VAL A 84 53.84 -10.04 -6.90
C VAL A 84 55.05 -9.65 -6.04
N PRO A 85 55.78 -10.59 -5.42
CA PRO A 85 56.98 -10.23 -4.67
C PRO A 85 57.94 -9.50 -5.60
N ALA A 86 58.40 -8.32 -5.18
CA ALA A 86 59.38 -7.55 -5.92
C ALA A 86 60.63 -8.42 -6.13
N ARG A 87 60.97 -8.70 -7.39
CA ARG A 87 62.18 -9.45 -7.72
C ARG A 87 63.37 -8.60 -7.26
N PRO A 88 64.29 -9.12 -6.42
CA PRO A 88 65.45 -8.34 -5.99
C PRO A 88 66.21 -7.86 -7.22
N ALA A 89 66.49 -6.56 -7.27
CA ALA A 89 67.34 -5.98 -8.29
C ALA A 89 68.71 -6.69 -8.21
N GLY A 90 69.14 -7.28 -9.33
CA GLY A 90 70.45 -7.92 -9.42
C GLY A 90 71.56 -6.91 -9.12
N PRO A 91 72.71 -7.36 -8.60
CA PRO A 91 73.78 -6.46 -8.19
C PRO A 91 74.32 -5.62 -9.37
N PRO A 92 74.75 -4.37 -9.11
CA PRO A 92 75.37 -3.53 -10.12
C PRO A 92 76.70 -4.14 -10.61
N ALA A 93 76.97 -3.98 -11.90
CA ALA A 93 78.19 -4.44 -12.59
C ALA A 93 79.39 -3.52 -12.34
#